data_AF-A0A3L8PV53-F1
#
_entry.id   AF-A0A3L8PV53-F1
#
_cell.length_a   1.000
_cell.length_b   1.000
_cell.length_c   1.000
_cell.angle_alpha   90.00
_cell.angle_beta   90.00
_cell.angle_gamma   90.00
#
_symmetry.space_group_name_H-M   'P 1'
#
loop_
_entity.id
_entity.type
_entity.pdbx_description
1 polymer ?
#
loop_
_entity_poly.entity_id
_entity_poly.type
_entity_poly.pdbx_seq_one_letter_code
_entity_poly.pdbx_strand_id
1 'polypeptide(L)' 'WGLEKLNQAQSGHLLEVLEDRYQQSSTIVISQLPVKEWFKMITNATVADAILDRLVHNSHRIELEGESMRKLDQSDHLR' A
#
# COMPACT_ATOMS: atom_id res chain seq x y z
N TRP A 1 -2.27 -1.48 4.13
CA TRP A 1 -2.10 -2.54 3.10
C TRP A 1 -0.85 -3.37 3.44
N GLY A 2 -0.80 -4.66 3.06
CA GLY A 2 0.43 -5.47 3.15
C GLY A 2 0.76 -6.10 4.51
N LEU A 3 -0.22 -6.45 5.35
CA LEU A 3 0.06 -7.23 6.57
C LEU A 3 0.26 -8.73 6.28
N GLU A 4 -0.38 -9.22 5.22
CA GLU A 4 -0.28 -10.59 4.74
C GLU A 4 -0.18 -10.60 3.21
N LYS A 5 0.38 -11.66 2.65
CA LYS A 5 0.46 -11.82 1.20
C LYS A 5 -0.94 -11.90 0.61
N LEU A 6 -1.15 -11.16 -0.48
CA LEU A 6 -2.38 -11.24 -1.24
C LEU A 6 -2.44 -12.58 -1.96
N ASN A 7 -3.55 -13.28 -1.76
CA ASN A 7 -3.90 -14.42 -2.60
C ASN A 7 -4.33 -13.94 -4.00
N GLN A 8 -4.48 -14.89 -4.92
CA GLN A 8 -4.76 -14.58 -6.33
C GLN A 8 -6.06 -13.79 -6.52
N ALA A 9 -7.12 -14.13 -5.81
CA ALA A 9 -8.41 -13.44 -5.91
C ALA A 9 -8.30 -12.00 -5.38
N GLN A 10 -7.65 -11.81 -4.23
CA GLN A 10 -7.42 -10.50 -3.63
C GLN A 10 -6.57 -9.59 -4.53
N SER A 11 -5.51 -10.14 -5.14
CA SER A 11 -4.70 -9.38 -6.09
C SER A 11 -5.48 -9.04 -7.36
N GLY A 12 -6.37 -9.92 -7.81
CA GLY A 12 -7.25 -9.66 -8.96
C GLY A 12 -8.23 -8.52 -8.68
N HIS A 13 -8.93 -8.56 -7.55
CA HIS A 13 -9.85 -7.48 -7.15
C HIS A 13 -9.15 -6.14 -6.96
N LEU A 14 -7.93 -6.15 -6.41
CA LEU A 14 -7.14 -4.94 -6.29
C LEU A 14 -6.79 -4.36 -7.67
N LEU A 15 -6.37 -5.22 -8.60
CA LEU A 15 -6.07 -4.77 -9.96
C LEU A 15 -7.30 -4.18 -10.66
N GLU A 16 -8.47 -4.80 -10.53
CA GLU A 16 -9.73 -4.29 -11.12
C GLU A 16 -10.06 -2.87 -10.63
N VAL A 17 -10.03 -2.65 -9.31
CA VAL A 17 -10.26 -1.32 -8.72
C VAL A 17 -9.22 -0.30 -9.20
N LEU A 18 -7.98 -0.72 -9.39
CA LEU A 18 -6.92 0.16 -9.87
C LEU A 18 -7.04 0.48 -11.36
N GLU A 19 -7.52 -0.45 -12.17
CA GLU A 19 -7.80 -0.24 -13.60
C GLU A 19 -8.84 0.86 -13.77
N ASP A 20 -9.97 0.75 -13.06
CA ASP A 20 -11.08 1.71 -13.14
C ASP A 20 -10.67 3.14 -12.71
N ARG A 21 -9.68 3.24 -11.82
CA ARG A 21 -9.19 4.53 -11.31
C ARG A 21 -8.00 5.07 -12.08
N TYR A 22 -7.31 4.24 -12.85
CA TYR A 22 -6.06 4.60 -13.50
C TYR A 22 -6.28 5.78 -14.47
N GLN A 23 -5.53 6.86 -14.26
CA GLN A 23 -5.65 8.12 -15.02
C GLN A 23 -7.03 8.82 -14.96
N GLN A 24 -7.95 8.35 -14.11
CA GLN A 24 -9.27 8.97 -13.92
C GLN A 24 -9.42 9.65 -12.56
N SER A 25 -8.71 9.18 -11.53
CA SER A 25 -8.83 9.71 -10.18
C SER A 25 -7.56 9.49 -9.34
N SER A 26 -7.28 10.40 -8.42
CA SER A 26 -6.17 10.24 -7.46
C SER A 26 -6.46 9.10 -6.49
N THR A 27 -5.43 8.31 -6.16
CA THR A 27 -5.53 7.18 -5.23
C THR A 27 -4.44 7.30 -4.16
N ILE A 28 -4.85 7.23 -2.88
CA ILE A 28 -3.92 7.23 -1.74
C ILE A 28 -3.87 5.82 -1.18
N VAL A 29 -2.64 5.30 -1.00
CA VAL A 29 -2.39 3.99 -0.39
C VAL A 29 -1.49 4.18 0.81
N ILE A 30 -1.89 3.57 1.93
CA ILE A 30 -1.13 3.59 3.18
C ILE A 30 -0.69 2.17 3.51
N SER A 31 0.60 1.99 3.75
CA SER A 31 1.23 0.71 4.02
C SER A 31 2.24 0.82 5.15
N GLN A 32 2.33 -0.25 5.95
CA GLN A 32 3.40 -0.42 6.94
C GLN A 32 4.67 -1.01 6.29
N LEU A 33 4.57 -1.47 5.05
CA LEU A 33 5.69 -2.00 4.28
C LEU A 33 6.20 -0.96 3.28
N PRO A 34 7.53 -0.82 3.13
CA PRO A 34 8.10 0.02 2.09
C PRO A 34 7.73 -0.53 0.70
N VAL A 35 7.58 0.36 -0.28
CA VAL A 35 7.10 0.02 -1.64
C VAL A 35 7.91 -1.10 -2.31
N LYS A 36 9.22 -1.17 -2.04
CA LYS A 36 10.11 -2.24 -2.56
C LYS A 36 9.69 -3.67 -2.17
N GLU A 37 8.95 -3.82 -1.07
CA GLU A 37 8.48 -5.14 -0.61
C GLU A 37 7.12 -5.51 -1.23
N TRP A 38 6.42 -4.58 -1.86
CA TRP A 38 5.06 -4.77 -2.34
C TRP A 38 4.96 -5.85 -3.43
N PHE A 39 5.97 -5.94 -4.30
CA PHE A 39 6.03 -6.99 -5.32
C PHE A 39 5.96 -8.39 -4.70
N LYS A 40 6.70 -8.63 -3.60
CA LYS A 40 6.77 -9.93 -2.91
C LYS A 40 5.48 -10.27 -2.15
N MET A 41 4.64 -9.28 -1.89
CA MET A 41 3.35 -9.44 -1.23
C MET A 41 2.27 -9.94 -2.18
N ILE A 42 2.50 -9.88 -3.49
CA ILE A 42 1.54 -10.29 -4.50
C ILE A 42 2.04 -11.61 -5.10
N THR A 43 1.23 -12.66 -4.97
CA THR A 43 1.65 -14.02 -5.33
C THR A 43 1.87 -14.19 -6.84
N ASN A 44 1.08 -13.51 -7.66
CA ASN A 44 1.20 -13.57 -9.12
C ASN A 44 2.08 -12.41 -9.62
N ALA A 45 3.26 -12.73 -10.16
CA ALA A 45 4.23 -11.75 -10.65
C ALA A 45 3.65 -10.81 -11.73
N THR A 46 2.86 -11.33 -12.66
CA THR A 46 2.22 -10.52 -13.71
C THR A 46 1.23 -9.52 -13.14
N VAL A 47 0.43 -9.94 -12.16
CA VAL A 47 -0.50 -9.04 -11.47
C VAL A 47 0.27 -8.03 -10.60
N ALA A 48 1.37 -8.45 -9.99
CA ALA A 48 2.23 -7.57 -9.21
C ALA A 48 2.80 -6.44 -10.07
N ASP A 49 3.36 -6.76 -11.24
CA ASP A 49 3.84 -5.78 -12.20
C ASP A 49 2.73 -4.82 -12.63
N ALA A 50 1.55 -5.35 -13.01
CA ALA A 50 0.42 -4.53 -13.45
C ALA A 50 -0.07 -3.54 -12.38
N ILE A 51 -0.12 -3.98 -11.11
CA ILE A 51 -0.51 -3.16 -9.96
C ILE A 51 0.53 -2.08 -9.69
N LEU A 52 1.81 -2.45 -9.63
CA LEU A 52 2.88 -1.48 -9.36
C LEU A 52 3.03 -0.47 -10.48
N ASP A 53 2.87 -0.86 -11.74
CA ASP A 53 2.91 0.09 -12.85
C ASP A 53 1.82 1.17 -12.70
N ARG A 54 0.60 0.79 -12.31
CA ARG A 54 -0.52 1.73 -12.14
C ARG A 54 -0.42 2.60 -10.89
N LEU A 55 -0.01 2.02 -9.76
CA LEU A 55 0.02 2.72 -8.47
C LEU A 55 1.34 3.43 -8.18
N VAL A 56 2.45 2.89 -8.64
CA VAL A 56 3.77 3.23 -8.14
C VAL A 56 4.58 4.03 -9.15
N HIS A 57 4.37 3.82 -10.46
CA HIS A 57 5.13 4.49 -11.51
C HIS A 57 4.98 6.01 -11.46
N ASN A 58 3.77 6.52 -11.17
CA ASN A 58 3.46 7.96 -11.15
C ASN A 58 3.09 8.49 -9.76
N SER A 59 3.46 7.80 -8.66
CA SER A 59 3.08 8.25 -7.32
C SER A 59 4.11 9.14 -6.65
N HIS A 60 3.59 10.06 -5.83
CA HIS A 60 4.37 10.71 -4.80
C HIS A 60 4.52 9.77 -3.61
N ARG A 61 5.76 9.49 -3.22
CA ARG A 61 6.07 8.62 -2.08
C ARG A 61 6.43 9.48 -0.88
N ILE A 62 5.76 9.21 0.24
CA ILE A 62 6.02 9.87 1.51
C ILE A 62 6.33 8.76 2.50
N GLU A 63 7.58 8.66 2.90
CA GLU A 63 8.00 7.74 3.96
C GLU A 63 7.81 8.46 5.30
N LEU A 64 7.00 7.87 6.17
CA LEU A 64 6.72 8.42 7.49
C LEU A 64 7.65 7.78 8.51
N GLU A 65 8.31 8.62 9.30
CA GLU A 65 9.20 8.22 10.38
C GLU A 65 8.71 8.80 11.72
N GLY A 66 9.18 8.20 12.82
CA GLY A 66 8.88 8.66 14.17
C GLY A 66 8.13 7.64 15.04
N GLU A 67 7.88 8.02 16.29
CA GLU A 67 7.16 7.17 17.23
C GLU A 67 5.67 7.11 16.94
N SER A 68 5.04 6.02 17.37
CA SER A 68 3.58 5.87 17.28
C SER A 68 2.89 6.97 18.09
N MET A 69 2.06 7.78 17.41
CA MET A 69 1.22 8.78 18.05
C MET A 69 0.35 8.19 19.18
N ARG A 70 -0.03 6.91 19.08
CA ARG A 70 -0.79 6.22 20.15
C ARG A 70 0.00 6.05 21.44
N LYS A 71 1.33 5.89 21.36
CA LYS A 71 2.20 5.82 22.55
C LYS A 71 2.34 7.19 23.21
N LEU A 72 2.48 8.24 22.40
CA LEU A 72 2.61 9.61 22.88
C LEU A 72 1.36 10.05 23.66
N ASP A 73 0.17 9.78 23.12
CA ASP A 73 -1.10 10.09 23.78
C ASP A 73 -1.28 9.36 25.13
N GLN A 74 -0.90 8.08 25.21
CA GLN A 74 -0.91 7.32 26.47
C GLN A 74 0.08 7.89 27.50
N SER A 75 1.25 8.36 27.05
CA SER A 75 2.24 8.95 27.94
C SER A 75 1.81 10.30 28.50
N ASP A 76 1.03 11.07 27.75
CA ASP A 76 0.48 12.36 28.20
C ASP A 76 -0.67 12.18 29.20
N HIS A 77 -1.48 11.13 29.09
CA HIS A 77 -2.52 10.80 30.08
C HIS A 77 -1.97 10.27 31.41
N LEU A 78 -0.73 9.80 31.43
CA LEU A 78 -0.03 9.29 32.63
C LEU A 78 0.79 10.38 33.35
N ARG A 79 0.86 11.59 32.79
CA ARG A 79 1.52 12.77 33.36
C ARG A 79 0.52 13.67 34.06
#